data_AF-A0A840PWS8-F1
#
_entry.id   AF-A0A840PWS8-F1
#
_cell.length_a   1.000
_cell.length_b   1.000
_cell.length_c   1.000
_cell.angle_alpha   90.00
_cell.angle_beta   90.00
_cell.angle_gamma   90.00
#
_symmetry.space_group_name_H-M   'P 1'
#
loop_
_entity.id
_entity.type
_entity.pdbx_description
1 polymer ?
#
loop_
_entity_poly.entity_id
_entity_poly.type
_entity_poly.pdbx_seq_one_letter_code
_entity_poly.pdbx_strand_id
1 'polypeptide(L)'
;GRQKEYVRAKLSEEKAGSIFRQRKMDVEPVFRFLKANLRFTRFSVRGKSKVENEMGIALMAVNLRKYTANKDQLTKNNGEKWKRENLSWLKFSFFLS
;
A
#
# COMPACT_ATOMS: atom_id res chain seq x y z
N GLY A 1 13.87 -26.34 19.73
CA GLY A 1 13.10 -27.23 18.83
C GLY A 1 13.71 -27.13 17.45
N ARG A 2 14.27 -28.24 16.95
CA ARG A 2 15.31 -28.27 15.89
C ARG A 2 15.04 -27.36 14.67
N GLN A 3 13.79 -27.22 14.22
CA GLN A 3 13.44 -26.30 13.12
C GLN A 3 13.63 -24.82 13.46
N LYS A 4 13.27 -24.38 14.68
CA LYS A 4 13.42 -22.98 15.11
C LYS A 4 14.89 -22.58 15.21
N GLU A 5 15.75 -23.50 15.66
CA GLU A 5 17.20 -23.30 15.73
C GLU A 5 17.84 -23.25 14.35
N TYR A 6 17.45 -24.15 13.43
CA TYR A 6 17.92 -24.14 12.04
C TYR A 6 17.56 -22.84 11.31
N VAL A 7 16.32 -22.36 11.48
CA VAL A 7 15.88 -21.08 10.91
C VAL A 7 16.66 -19.90 11.51
N ARG A 8 16.91 -19.91 12.82
CA ARG A 8 17.73 -18.88 13.47
C ARG A 8 19.17 -18.87 12.95
N ALA A 9 19.79 -20.03 12.78
CA ALA A 9 21.15 -20.16 12.24
C ALA A 9 21.26 -19.70 10.78
N LYS A 10 20.22 -19.93 9.97
CA LYS A 10 20.16 -19.39 8.60
C LYS A 10 19.89 -17.88 8.55
N LEU A 11 19.11 -17.35 9.49
CA LEU A 11 18.79 -15.92 9.54
C LEU A 11 19.87 -15.09 10.26
N SER A 12 20.78 -15.72 11.00
CA SER A 12 21.93 -15.06 11.62
C SER A 12 23.03 -14.73 10.63
N GLU A 13 23.02 -15.33 9.44
CA GLU A 13 23.89 -14.91 8.34
C GLU A 13 23.47 -13.50 7.87
N GLU A 14 24.38 -12.54 7.94
CA GLU A 14 24.09 -11.11 7.78
C GLU A 14 23.40 -10.80 6.43
N LYS A 15 23.81 -11.51 5.38
CA LYS A 15 23.24 -11.45 4.02
C LYS A 15 21.83 -12.04 3.95
N ALA A 16 21.53 -13.11 4.67
CA ALA A 16 20.19 -13.69 4.71
C ALA A 16 19.25 -12.83 5.55
N GLY A 17 19.74 -12.25 6.65
CA GLY A 17 19.01 -11.33 7.50
C GLY A 17 18.60 -10.04 6.78
N SER A 18 19.47 -9.46 5.95
CA SER A 18 19.14 -8.27 5.16
C SER A 18 18.05 -8.53 4.12
N ILE A 19 18.14 -9.64 3.36
CA ILE A 19 17.13 -10.05 2.38
C ILE A 19 15.79 -10.33 3.06
N PHE A 20 15.81 -10.96 4.24
CA PHE A 20 14.60 -11.23 5.00
C PHE A 20 13.91 -9.94 5.46
N ARG A 21 14.68 -8.97 5.97
CA ARG A 21 14.16 -7.64 6.35
C ARG A 21 13.55 -6.91 5.14
N GLN A 22 14.21 -6.93 4.00
CA GLN A 22 13.71 -6.32 2.77
C GLN A 22 12.37 -6.92 2.35
N ARG A 23 12.26 -8.25 2.32
CA ARG A 23 11.00 -8.95 2.00
C ARG A 23 9.88 -8.62 2.98
N LYS A 24 10.20 -8.46 4.26
CA LYS A 24 9.22 -8.07 5.27
C LYS A 24 8.62 -6.69 5.01
N MET A 25 9.43 -5.77 4.47
CA MET A 25 9.00 -4.41 4.13
C MET A 25 8.29 -4.34 2.78
N ASP A 26 8.72 -5.11 1.78
CA ASP A 26 8.20 -4.95 0.41
C ASP A 26 7.08 -5.94 0.10
N VAL A 27 7.31 -7.21 0.47
CA VAL A 27 6.45 -8.34 0.08
C VAL A 27 5.27 -8.43 1.03
N GLU A 28 5.50 -8.38 2.34
CA GLU A 28 4.45 -8.58 3.34
C GLU A 28 3.29 -7.57 3.22
N PRO A 29 3.52 -6.25 3.00
CA PRO A 29 2.42 -5.30 2.85
C PRO A 29 1.56 -5.56 1.61
N VAL A 30 2.17 -5.96 0.48
CA VAL A 30 1.43 -6.27 -0.75
C VAL A 30 0.53 -7.49 -0.54
N PHE A 31 1.06 -8.57 0.04
CA PHE A 31 0.28 -9.77 0.31
C PHE A 31 -0.79 -9.56 1.37
N ARG A 32 -0.51 -8.76 2.42
CA ARG A 32 -1.52 -8.34 3.40
C ARG A 32 -2.64 -7.57 2.72
N PHE A 33 -2.30 -6.63 1.84
CA PHE A 33 -3.27 -5.82 1.12
C PHE A 33 -4.15 -6.69 0.21
N LEU A 34 -3.56 -7.58 -0.58
CA LEU A 34 -4.29 -8.51 -1.46
C LEU A 34 -5.31 -9.34 -0.65
N LYS A 35 -4.89 -9.91 0.48
CA LYS A 35 -5.78 -10.71 1.34
C LYS A 35 -6.90 -9.88 1.98
N ALA A 36 -6.57 -8.72 2.55
CA ALA A 36 -7.56 -7.91 3.28
C ALA A 36 -8.53 -7.18 2.34
N ASN A 37 -8.03 -6.68 1.21
CA ASN A 37 -8.78 -5.77 0.35
C ASN A 37 -9.45 -6.45 -0.84
N LEU A 38 -8.83 -7.50 -1.40
CA LEU A 38 -9.38 -8.24 -2.53
C LEU A 38 -9.89 -9.63 -2.13
N ARG A 39 -9.82 -9.99 -0.83
CA ARG A 39 -10.12 -11.34 -0.33
C ARG A 39 -9.36 -12.43 -1.10
N PHE A 40 -8.17 -12.07 -1.60
CA PHE A 40 -7.35 -12.94 -2.46
C PHE A 40 -6.65 -14.00 -1.60
N THR A 41 -7.34 -15.11 -1.36
CA THR A 41 -6.86 -16.20 -0.50
C THR A 41 -6.35 -17.40 -1.29
N ARG A 42 -6.78 -17.53 -2.55
CA ARG A 42 -6.40 -18.62 -3.47
C ARG A 42 -6.40 -18.10 -4.91
N PHE A 43 -5.54 -18.70 -5.74
CA PHE A 43 -5.65 -18.57 -7.19
C PHE A 43 -6.87 -19.36 -7.67
N SER A 44 -7.57 -18.78 -8.63
CA SER A 44 -8.74 -19.36 -9.29
C SER A 44 -8.32 -20.28 -10.43
N VAL A 45 -7.15 -20.02 -11.02
CA VAL A 45 -6.62 -20.78 -12.16
C VAL A 45 -5.42 -21.65 -11.80
N ARG A 46 -5.13 -22.64 -12.64
CA ARG A 46 -3.93 -23.49 -12.54
C ARG A 46 -3.05 -23.33 -13.78
N GLY A 47 -1.75 -23.52 -13.60
CA GLY A 47 -0.73 -23.35 -14.65
C GLY A 47 -0.03 -22.00 -14.56
N LYS A 48 1.29 -22.00 -14.74
CA LYS A 48 2.19 -20.87 -14.45
C LYS A 48 1.75 -19.55 -15.09
N SER A 49 1.57 -19.54 -16.42
CA SER A 49 1.16 -18.34 -17.17
C SER A 49 -0.19 -17.78 -16.71
N LYS A 50 -1.17 -18.65 -16.41
CA LYS A 50 -2.49 -18.19 -15.95
C LYS A 50 -2.42 -17.58 -14.55
N VAL A 51 -1.63 -18.18 -13.66
CA VAL A 51 -1.40 -17.68 -12.29
C VAL A 51 -0.69 -16.32 -12.33
N GLU A 52 0.29 -16.15 -13.21
CA GLU A 52 0.99 -14.87 -13.43
C GLU A 52 0.01 -13.78 -13.88
N ASN A 53 -0.90 -14.09 -14.81
CA ASN A 53 -1.94 -13.16 -15.26
C ASN A 53 -2.93 -12.81 -14.14
N GLU A 54 -3.41 -13.80 -13.37
CA GLU A 54 -4.31 -13.55 -12.24
C GLU A 54 -3.66 -12.65 -11.18
N MET A 55 -2.39 -12.90 -10.88
CA MET A 55 -1.60 -12.04 -9.97
C MET A 55 -1.46 -10.62 -10.52
N GLY A 56 -1.16 -10.47 -11.82
CA GLY A 56 -1.07 -9.17 -12.48
C GLY A 56 -2.35 -8.36 -12.37
N ILE A 57 -3.51 -8.99 -12.61
CA ILE A 57 -4.82 -8.36 -12.45
C ILE A 57 -5.07 -7.93 -11.00
N ALA A 58 -4.77 -8.81 -10.04
CA ALA A 58 -4.93 -8.48 -8.63
C ALA A 58 -4.07 -7.27 -8.22
N LEU A 59 -2.81 -7.21 -8.68
CA LEU A 59 -1.93 -6.07 -8.44
C LEU A 59 -2.42 -4.78 -9.12
N MET A 60 -2.96 -4.86 -10.34
CA MET A 60 -3.57 -3.70 -11.00
C MET A 60 -4.76 -3.16 -10.21
N ALA A 61 -5.64 -4.04 -9.70
CA ALA A 61 -6.77 -3.63 -8.86
C ALA A 61 -6.30 -2.92 -7.57
N VAL A 62 -5.22 -3.39 -6.95
CA VAL A 62 -4.59 -2.71 -5.81
C VAL A 62 -4.09 -1.32 -6.18
N ASN A 63 -3.39 -1.20 -7.31
CA ASN A 63 -2.84 0.08 -7.77
C ASN A 63 -3.95 1.09 -8.11
N LEU A 64 -5.03 0.64 -8.77
CA LEU A 64 -6.19 1.49 -9.06
C LEU A 64 -6.84 2.01 -7.78
N ARG A 65 -7.02 1.17 -6.75
CA ARG A 65 -7.59 1.59 -5.47
C ARG A 65 -6.69 2.61 -4.74
N LYS A 66 -5.37 2.47 -4.84
CA LYS A 66 -4.44 3.47 -4.30
C LYS A 66 -4.54 4.79 -5.08
N TYR A 67 -4.63 4.71 -6.40
CA TYR A 67 -4.76 5.88 -7.27
C TYR A 67 -6.04 6.68 -6.97
N THR A 68 -7.19 6.01 -6.84
CA THR A 68 -8.46 6.68 -6.51
C THR A 68 -8.41 7.32 -5.12
N ALA A 69 -7.91 6.61 -4.11
CA ALA A 69 -7.77 7.17 -2.76
C ALA A 69 -6.86 8.42 -2.73
N ASN A 70 -5.76 8.41 -3.49
CA ASN A 70 -4.87 9.55 -3.59
C ASN A 70 -5.52 10.73 -4.34
N LYS A 71 -6.29 10.45 -5.40
CA LYS A 71 -7.06 11.47 -6.12
C LYS A 71 -8.09 12.12 -5.18
N ASP A 72 -8.80 11.34 -4.38
CA ASP A 72 -9.78 11.84 -3.41
C ASP A 72 -9.14 12.68 -2.30
N GLN A 73 -7.91 12.34 -1.88
CA GLN A 73 -7.14 13.14 -0.94
C GLN A 73 -6.73 14.48 -1.56
N LEU A 74 -6.24 14.48 -2.80
CA LEU A 74 -5.86 15.69 -3.51
C LEU A 74 -7.04 16.64 -3.71
N THR A 75 -8.22 16.12 -4.07
CA THR A 75 -9.43 16.96 -4.23
C THR A 75 -9.89 17.57 -2.91
N LYS A 76 -9.86 16.81 -1.81
CA LYS A 76 -10.14 17.33 -0.46
C LYS A 76 -9.16 18.41 -0.04
N ASN A 77 -7.87 18.17 -0.19
CA ASN A 77 -6.82 19.13 0.18
C ASN A 77 -6.95 20.44 -0.60
N ASN A 78 -7.28 20.36 -1.90
CA ASN A 78 -7.52 21.54 -2.72
C ASN A 78 -8.78 22.30 -2.27
N GLY A 79 -9.86 21.60 -1.93
CA GLY A 79 -11.07 22.20 -1.39
C GLY A 79 -10.86 22.88 -0.04
N GLU A 80 -10.09 22.27 0.87
CA GLU A 80 -9.74 22.86 2.15
C GLU A 80 -8.82 24.09 2.00
N LYS A 81 -7.85 24.02 1.09
CA LYS A 81 -7.01 25.17 0.74
C LYS A 81 -7.85 26.33 0.23
N TRP A 82 -8.76 26.08 -0.72
CA TRP A 82 -9.66 27.10 -1.26
C TRP A 82 -10.55 27.71 -0.19
N LYS A 83 -11.11 26.89 0.71
CA LYS A 83 -11.90 27.37 1.87
C LYS A 83 -11.06 28.25 2.80
N ARG A 84 -9.83 27.86 3.14
CA ARG A 84 -8.95 28.66 4.01
C ARG A 84 -8.61 30.02 3.38
N GLU A 85 -8.27 30.03 2.09
CA GLU A 85 -7.95 31.26 1.37
C GLU A 85 -9.16 32.20 1.32
N ASN A 86 -10.34 31.70 0.95
CA ASN A 86 -11.54 32.54 0.89
C ASN A 86 -12.03 33.01 2.27
N LEU A 87 -11.98 32.17 3.31
CA LEU A 87 -12.26 32.62 4.68
C LEU A 87 -11.24 33.64 5.16
N SER A 88 -9.98 33.49 4.79
CA SER A 88 -8.93 34.45 5.12
C SER A 88 -9.24 35.79 4.48
N TRP A 89 -9.53 35.83 3.18
CA TRP A 89 -9.91 37.05 2.46
C TRP A 89 -11.15 37.74 3.06
N LEU A 90 -12.19 36.97 3.42
CA LEU A 90 -13.38 37.51 4.08
C LEU A 90 -13.08 38.09 5.48
N LYS A 91 -12.17 37.46 6.24
CA LYS A 91 -11.73 37.98 7.54
C LYS A 91 -10.89 39.25 7.39
N PHE A 92 -10.01 39.30 6.39
CA PHE A 92 -9.23 40.50 6.06
C PHE A 92 -10.12 41.66 5.65
N SER A 93 -11.15 41.43 4.82
CA SER A 93 -12.07 42.49 4.40
C SER A 93 -12.90 43.04 5.56
N PHE A 94 -13.31 42.18 6.50
CA PHE A 94 -14.03 42.60 7.70
C PHE A 94 -13.16 43.43 8.65
N PHE A 95 -11.86 43.14 8.74
CA PHE A 95 -10.93 43.88 9.59
C PHE A 95 -10.57 45.29 9.05
N LEU A 96 -10.78 45.53 7.75
CA LEU A 96 -10.51 46.80 7.08
C LEU A 96 -11.74 47.73 7.00
N SER A 97 -12.93 47.26 7.40
CA SER A 97 -14.14 48.08 7.59
C SER A 97 -14.29 48.51 9.04
#